data_AF-A0A645BW35-F1
#
_entry.id   AF-A0A645BW35-F1
#
_cell.length_a   1.000
_cell.length_b   1.000
_cell.length_c   1.000
_cell.angle_alpha   90.00
_cell.angle_beta   90.00
_cell.angle_gamma   90.00
#
_symmetry.space_group_name_H-M   'P 1'
#
loop_
_entity.id
_entity.type
_entity.pdbx_description
1 polymer ?
#
loop_
_entity_poly.entity_id
_entity_poly.type
_entity_poly.pdbx_seq_one_letter_code
_entity_poly.pdbx_strand_id
1 'polypeptide(L)'
;MKFVFVVVFNSILWITVTLHTKPTEEKVLLNFYKKIRPGGPGWKKITKRHSEIEKNRMTKDWNVPAGLLCMSISCIGILSMLFSMGYLIYGNYLGFAILLAVTIISAIALFKSWGKIFN
;
A
#
# COMPACT_ATOMS: atom_id res chain seq x y z
N MET A 1 -4.23 -10.79 -27.79
CA MET A 1 -2.91 -10.33 -28.29
C MET A 1 -2.76 -8.81 -28.33
N LYS A 2 -3.74 -8.02 -28.82
CA LYS A 2 -3.62 -6.54 -28.91
C LYS A 2 -3.27 -5.83 -27.59
N PHE A 3 -3.93 -6.17 -26.48
CA PHE A 3 -3.69 -5.50 -25.19
C PHE A 3 -2.31 -5.77 -24.59
N VAL A 4 -1.84 -7.02 -24.63
CA VAL A 4 -0.52 -7.39 -24.09
C VAL A 4 0.58 -6.66 -24.85
N PHE A 5 0.46 -6.57 -26.17
CA PHE A 5 1.41 -5.82 -26.99
C PHE A 5 1.48 -4.33 -26.61
N VAL A 6 0.32 -3.68 -26.44
CA VAL A 6 0.25 -2.25 -26.04
C VAL A 6 0.90 -2.02 -24.68
N VAL A 7 0.65 -2.91 -23.70
CA VAL A 7 1.23 -2.79 -22.36
C VAL A 7 2.75 -2.91 -22.43
N VAL A 8 3.28 -3.93 -23.10
CA VAL A 8 4.73 -4.15 -23.21
C VAL A 8 5.40 -2.99 -23.95
N PHE A 9 4.82 -2.56 -25.08
CA PHE A 9 5.36 -1.45 -25.86
C PHE A 9 5.40 -0.15 -25.04
N ASN A 10 4.32 0.17 -24.34
CA ASN A 10 4.26 1.37 -23.50
C ASN A 10 5.22 1.29 -22.30
N SER A 11 5.37 0.12 -21.68
CA SER A 11 6.34 -0.08 -20.59
C SER A 11 7.78 0.16 -21.06
N ILE A 12 8.16 -0.36 -22.22
CA ILE A 12 9.49 -0.13 -22.79
C ILE A 12 9.69 1.35 -23.06
N LEU A 13 8.75 1.98 -23.75
CA LEU A 13 8.82 3.40 -24.10
C LEU A 13 8.92 4.30 -22.86
N TRP A 14 8.13 4.03 -21.82
CA TRP A 14 8.15 4.77 -20.56
C TRP A 14 9.49 4.62 -19.82
N ILE A 15 10.04 3.40 -19.76
CA ILE A 15 11.35 3.14 -19.15
C ILE A 15 12.45 3.87 -19.92
N THR A 16 12.43 3.80 -21.26
CA THR A 16 13.42 4.48 -22.11
C THR A 16 13.41 5.98 -21.87
N VAL A 17 12.22 6.62 -21.89
CA VAL A 17 12.09 8.05 -21.63
C VAL A 17 12.53 8.42 -20.22
N THR A 18 12.18 7.61 -19.22
CA THR A 18 12.54 7.84 -17.82
C THR A 18 14.04 7.79 -17.60
N LEU A 19 14.74 6.83 -18.23
CA LEU A 19 16.19 6.72 -18.13
C LEU A 19 16.94 7.78 -18.96
N HIS A 20 16.32 8.29 -20.02
CA HIS A 20 16.92 9.33 -20.88
C HIS A 20 16.70 10.76 -20.33
N THR A 21 15.73 10.94 -19.45
CA THR A 21 15.43 12.24 -18.82
C THR A 21 16.43 12.52 -17.70
N LYS A 22 16.81 13.79 -17.52
CA LYS A 22 17.74 14.20 -16.46
C LYS A 22 17.17 13.87 -15.07
N PRO A 23 17.99 13.33 -14.15
CA PRO A 23 17.56 13.09 -12.79
C PRO A 23 17.26 14.40 -12.06
N THR A 24 16.29 14.36 -11.14
CA THR A 24 15.93 15.49 -10.29
C THR A 24 17.09 15.90 -9.38
N GLU A 25 17.17 17.19 -9.04
CA GLU A 25 18.19 17.73 -8.12
C GLU A 25 18.18 17.05 -6.75
N GLU A 26 19.37 16.88 -6.17
CA GLU A 26 19.56 16.20 -4.87
C GLU A 26 18.80 16.91 -3.73
N LYS A 27 18.69 18.24 -3.75
CA LYS A 27 17.94 19.01 -2.75
C LYS A 27 16.45 18.65 -2.73
N VAL A 28 15.85 18.47 -3.90
CA VAL A 28 14.43 18.07 -4.03
C VAL A 28 14.25 16.63 -3.54
N LEU A 29 15.19 15.74 -3.88
CA LEU A 29 15.21 14.35 -3.41
C LEU A 29 15.29 14.25 -1.88
N LEU A 30 16.14 15.08 -1.25
CA LEU A 30 16.27 15.13 0.21
C LEU A 30 15.00 15.68 0.89
N ASN A 31 14.40 16.73 0.31
CA ASN A 31 13.13 17.27 0.81
C ASN A 31 12.00 16.24 0.71
N PHE A 32 11.93 15.51 -0.40
CA PHE A 32 11.00 14.39 -0.57
C PHE A 32 11.23 13.30 0.49
N TYR A 33 12.50 12.91 0.70
CA TYR A 33 12.85 11.90 1.69
C TYR A 33 12.43 12.30 3.10
N LYS A 34 12.67 13.56 3.51
CA LYS A 34 12.26 14.08 4.82
C LYS A 34 10.74 14.06 5.01
N LYS A 35 9.97 14.33 3.95
CA LYS A 35 8.51 14.40 3.98
C LYS A 35 7.84 13.04 3.98
N ILE A 36 8.25 12.14 3.08
CA ILE A 36 7.58 10.86 2.84
C ILE A 36 8.20 9.71 3.65
N ARG A 37 9.46 9.87 4.10
CA ARG A 37 10.23 8.86 4.85
C ARG A 37 10.11 7.47 4.21
N PRO A 38 10.45 7.34 2.92
CA PRO A 38 10.17 6.13 2.17
C PRO A 38 10.95 4.95 2.75
N GLY A 39 10.25 3.82 2.83
CA GLY A 39 10.89 2.56 3.14
C GLY A 39 11.54 1.93 1.91
N GLY A 40 12.81 1.53 1.99
CA GLY A 40 13.37 0.55 1.04
C GLY A 40 14.88 0.33 1.17
N PRO A 41 15.43 -0.80 0.69
CA PRO A 41 16.87 -1.00 0.56
C PRO A 41 17.51 -0.04 -0.46
N GLY A 42 16.76 0.39 -1.49
CA GLY A 42 17.23 1.35 -2.51
C GLY A 42 17.59 2.73 -1.95
N TRP A 43 16.98 3.12 -0.82
CA TRP A 43 17.23 4.40 -0.16
C TRP A 43 18.49 4.41 0.74
N LYS A 44 19.10 3.24 0.98
CA LYS A 44 20.34 3.14 1.79
C LYS A 44 21.50 3.95 1.21
N LYS A 45 21.55 4.13 -0.12
CA LYS A 45 22.58 4.96 -0.78
C LYS A 45 22.45 6.44 -0.40
N ILE A 46 21.23 6.91 -0.15
CA ILE A 46 20.92 8.31 0.18
C ILE A 46 21.13 8.55 1.68
N THR A 47 20.72 7.62 2.54
CA THR A 47 20.95 7.74 4.00
C THR A 47 22.43 7.67 4.37
N LYS A 48 23.22 6.83 3.67
CA LYS A 48 24.69 6.78 3.87
C LYS A 48 25.41 8.07 3.46
N ARG A 49 24.92 8.77 2.44
CA ARG A 49 25.49 10.08 2.02
C ARG A 49 25.11 11.20 2.97
N HIS A 50 24.00 11.05 3.70
CA HIS A 50 23.44 12.06 4.61
C HIS A 50 23.11 11.43 5.97
N SER A 51 24.15 11.17 6.77
CA SER A 51 24.07 10.46 8.06
C SER A 51 23.13 11.12 9.10
N GLU A 52 22.89 12.42 8.97
CA GLU A 52 21.92 13.18 9.79
C GLU A 52 20.48 12.68 9.63
N ILE A 53 20.14 12.16 8.45
CA ILE A 53 18.81 11.65 8.12
C ILE A 53 18.57 10.28 8.75
N GLU A 54 19.64 9.50 8.97
CA GLU A 54 19.57 8.17 9.58
C GLU A 54 19.26 8.23 11.08
N LYS A 55 19.75 9.26 11.80
CA LYS A 55 19.39 9.53 13.20
C LYS A 55 17.88 9.76 13.39
N ASN A 56 17.22 10.41 12.43
CA ASN A 56 15.76 10.65 12.45
C ASN A 56 14.91 9.43 12.06
N ARG A 57 15.54 8.35 11.60
CA ARG A 57 14.87 7.10 11.21
C ARG A 57 14.65 6.16 12.39
N MET A 58 15.50 6.23 13.42
CA MET A 58 15.42 5.34 14.59
C MET A 58 14.22 5.61 15.52
N THR A 59 13.45 6.67 15.28
CA THR A 59 12.35 7.08 16.18
C THR A 59 10.94 6.76 15.66
N LYS A 60 10.77 6.21 14.44
CA LYS A 60 9.43 5.89 13.95
C LYS A 60 9.42 4.63 13.09
N ASP A 61 8.73 3.62 13.62
CA ASP A 61 8.61 2.30 13.04
C ASP A 61 8.14 2.33 11.59
N TRP A 62 8.69 1.41 10.81
CA TRP A 62 8.35 1.23 9.41
C TRP A 62 6.93 0.66 9.30
N ASN A 63 5.95 1.54 9.10
CA ASN A 63 4.53 1.19 9.12
C ASN A 63 3.97 0.67 7.77
N VAL A 64 4.80 0.57 6.73
CA VAL A 64 4.34 0.14 5.38
C VAL A 64 3.79 -1.31 5.36
N PRO A 65 4.39 -2.32 5.99
CA PRO A 65 3.89 -3.69 6.02
C PRO A 65 2.59 -3.78 6.80
N ALA A 66 2.48 -3.02 7.90
CA ALA A 66 1.23 -2.90 8.65
C ALA A 66 0.14 -2.26 7.79
N GLY A 67 0.46 -1.21 7.02
CA GLY A 67 -0.44 -0.60 6.05
C GLY A 67 -0.90 -1.58 4.97
N LEU A 68 0.00 -2.41 4.43
CA LEU A 68 -0.33 -3.41 3.42
C LEU A 68 -1.24 -4.53 3.99
N LEU A 69 -1.00 -4.94 5.23
CA LEU A 69 -1.88 -5.88 5.94
C LEU A 69 -3.28 -5.27 6.14
N CYS A 70 -3.37 -4.01 6.59
CA CYS A 70 -4.65 -3.30 6.71
C CYS A 70 -5.38 -3.20 5.36
N MET A 71 -4.67 -2.89 4.27
CA MET A 71 -5.26 -2.88 2.93
C MET A 71 -5.84 -4.24 2.54
N SER A 72 -5.11 -5.31 2.82
CA SER A 72 -5.54 -6.69 2.51
C SER A 72 -6.79 -7.07 3.30
N ILE A 73 -6.80 -6.80 4.61
CA ILE A 73 -7.97 -7.04 5.49
C ILE A 73 -9.18 -6.22 5.03
N SER A 74 -8.96 -4.96 4.62
CA SER A 74 -10.03 -4.10 4.10
C SER A 74 -10.63 -4.64 2.81
N CYS A 75 -9.80 -5.13 1.89
CA CYS A 75 -10.27 -5.73 0.64
C CYS A 75 -11.17 -6.95 0.92
N ILE A 76 -10.74 -7.84 1.83
CA ILE A 76 -11.54 -9.00 2.25
C ILE A 76 -12.86 -8.56 2.87
N GLY A 77 -12.84 -7.55 3.75
CA GLY A 77 -14.05 -7.01 4.39
C GLY A 77 -15.05 -6.43 3.39
N ILE A 78 -14.59 -5.58 2.46
CA ILE A 78 -15.46 -4.94 1.45
C ILE A 78 -16.06 -5.98 0.50
N LEU A 79 -15.26 -6.94 0.03
CA LEU A 79 -15.75 -8.01 -0.84
C LEU A 79 -16.75 -8.90 -0.09
N SER A 80 -16.48 -9.25 1.16
CA SER A 80 -17.39 -10.04 1.99
C SER A 80 -18.72 -9.31 2.22
N MET A 81 -18.69 -8.00 2.42
CA MET A 81 -19.89 -7.18 2.58
C MET A 81 -20.73 -7.16 1.31
N LEU A 82 -20.08 -6.99 0.15
CA LEU A 82 -20.73 -7.00 -1.15
C LEU A 82 -21.46 -8.34 -1.39
N PHE A 83 -20.78 -9.46 -1.14
CA PHE A 83 -21.38 -10.78 -1.31
C PHE A 83 -22.45 -11.08 -0.25
N SER A 84 -22.27 -10.65 1.00
CA SER A 84 -23.28 -10.79 2.06
C SER A 84 -24.60 -10.12 1.63
N MET A 85 -24.54 -8.87 1.17
CA MET A 85 -25.72 -8.18 0.64
C MET A 85 -26.32 -8.89 -0.58
N GLY A 86 -25.48 -9.45 -1.45
CA GLY A 86 -25.94 -10.30 -2.54
C GLY A 86 -26.78 -11.49 -2.04
N TYR A 87 -26.27 -12.25 -1.07
CA TYR A 87 -26.99 -13.41 -0.53
C TYR A 87 -28.29 -13.05 0.21
N LEU A 88 -28.35 -11.86 0.82
CA LEU A 88 -29.58 -11.33 1.40
C LEU A 88 -30.66 -11.14 0.33
N ILE A 89 -30.30 -10.57 -0.82
CA ILE A 89 -31.22 -10.34 -1.94
C ILE A 89 -31.71 -11.67 -2.54
N TYR A 90 -30.83 -12.67 -2.63
CA TYR A 90 -31.18 -14.01 -3.14
C TYR A 90 -31.91 -14.89 -2.11
N GLY A 91 -32.19 -14.41 -0.90
CA GLY A 91 -32.90 -15.16 0.14
C GLY A 91 -32.10 -16.29 0.79
N ASN A 92 -30.78 -16.34 0.59
CA ASN A 92 -29.91 -17.33 1.23
C ASN A 92 -29.37 -16.77 2.56
N TYR A 93 -30.14 -16.98 3.62
CA TYR A 93 -29.83 -16.47 4.95
C TYR A 93 -28.56 -17.08 5.58
N LEU A 94 -28.21 -18.34 5.25
CA LEU A 94 -26.99 -18.98 5.73
C LEU A 94 -25.74 -18.33 5.12
N GLY A 95 -25.72 -18.12 3.80
CA GLY A 95 -24.63 -17.44 3.12
C GLY A 95 -24.47 -15.99 3.58
N PHE A 96 -25.60 -15.29 3.78
CA PHE A 96 -25.63 -13.94 4.35
C PHE A 96 -24.96 -13.89 5.73
N ALA A 97 -25.37 -14.75 6.66
CA ALA A 97 -24.88 -14.74 8.04
C ALA A 97 -23.37 -15.00 8.14
N ILE A 98 -22.84 -15.95 7.36
CA ILE A 98 -21.42 -16.29 7.34
C ILE A 98 -20.60 -15.10 6.82
N LEU A 99 -20.97 -14.52 5.69
CA LEU A 99 -20.24 -13.41 5.08
C LEU A 99 -20.38 -12.11 5.89
N LEU A 100 -21.51 -11.91 6.55
CA LEU A 100 -21.71 -10.81 7.49
C LEU A 100 -20.75 -10.94 8.67
N ALA A 101 -20.61 -12.14 9.25
CA ALA A 101 -19.67 -12.40 10.33
C ALA A 101 -18.21 -12.10 9.91
N VAL A 102 -17.80 -12.56 8.71
CA VAL A 102 -16.47 -12.25 8.15
C VAL A 102 -16.25 -10.75 7.97
N THR A 103 -17.28 -10.02 7.53
CA THR A 103 -17.23 -8.56 7.38
C THR A 103 -17.02 -7.87 8.73
N ILE A 104 -17.78 -8.27 9.76
CA ILE A 104 -17.66 -7.72 11.12
C ILE A 104 -16.28 -8.02 11.71
N ILE A 105 -15.78 -9.25 11.58
CA ILE A 105 -14.44 -9.64 12.06
C ILE A 105 -13.36 -8.80 11.37
N SER A 106 -13.47 -8.62 10.05
CA SER A 106 -12.53 -7.80 9.28
C SER A 106 -12.56 -6.33 9.70
N ALA A 107 -13.75 -5.77 9.96
CA ALA A 107 -13.90 -4.41 10.46
C ALA A 107 -13.25 -4.24 11.85
N ILE A 108 -13.51 -5.17 12.79
CA ILE A 108 -12.89 -5.15 14.13
C ILE A 108 -11.36 -5.26 14.03
N ALA A 109 -10.86 -6.14 13.17
CA ALA A 109 -9.42 -6.32 12.95
C ALA A 109 -8.75 -5.04 12.41
N LEU A 110 -9.44 -4.29 11.55
CA LEU A 110 -8.97 -2.98 11.08
C LEU A 110 -8.92 -1.95 12.18
N PHE A 111 -10.00 -1.79 12.96
CA PHE A 111 -10.02 -0.84 14.07
C PHE A 111 -8.91 -1.12 15.09
N LYS A 112 -8.67 -2.39 15.41
CA LYS A 112 -7.58 -2.80 16.31
C LYS A 112 -6.20 -2.53 15.72
N SER A 113 -6.02 -2.77 14.42
CA SER A 113 -4.74 -2.55 13.73
C SER A 113 -4.44 -1.06 13.53
N TRP A 114 -5.47 -0.23 13.35
CA TRP A 114 -5.33 1.23 13.27
C TRP A 114 -4.75 1.80 14.55
N GLY A 115 -5.25 1.38 15.71
CA GLY A 115 -4.73 1.81 17.02
C GLY A 115 -3.24 1.50 17.21
N LYS A 116 -2.73 0.44 16.57
CA LYS A 116 -1.31 0.04 16.65
C LYS A 116 -0.39 0.79 15.68
N ILE A 117 -0.94 1.43 14.66
CA ILE A 117 -0.17 2.21 13.66
C ILE A 117 -0.02 3.68 14.10
N PHE A 118 -0.96 4.17 14.91
CA PHE A 118 -1.02 5.57 15.37
C PHE A 118 -0.52 5.80 16.81
N ASN A 119 -0.44 4.75 17.65
CA ASN A 119 0.36 4.75 18.89
C ASN A 119 1.82 4.49 18.56
#